data_AF-A0AA96M933-F1
#
_entry.id   AF-A0AA96M933-F1
#
_cell.length_a   1.000
_cell.length_b   1.000
_cell.length_c   1.000
_cell.angle_alpha   90.00
_cell.angle_beta   90.00
_cell.angle_gamma   90.00
#
_symmetry.space_group_name_H-M   'P 1'
#
loop_
_entity.id
_entity.type
_entity.pdbx_description
1 polymer ?
#
loop_
_entity_poly.entity_id
_entity_poly.type
_entity_poly.pdbx_seq_one_letter_code
_entity_poly.pdbx_strand_id
1 'polypeptide(L)'
;MIKRKLAPFLILLLCAAGIAAVLIRFQDAPAADVVTATSEPAPSGQIPDVLTIHDQNGNPINLDTGDIPMYKQYLESQEDILTEIRRTQLETLNLSAQERYLLLKYNCGNKQCSTILLKNTDSKSTSISLANGIYQDFKLSPGQDRILLRYAYNEGDSVVRHILIAVDLPSMKILSYASGELAKEYMYAPKWPIVSYRWDNNQQFQIETPDLDSSAFEALQEWNHSGTQATKRAEVSLNPNDRLDAYTVPQ
;
A
#
# COMPACT_ATOMS: atom_id res chain seq x y z
N MET A 1 74.66 -8.16 -9.26
CA MET A 1 73.66 -8.53 -10.29
C MET A 1 73.11 -9.92 -9.97
N ILE A 2 71.80 -10.09 -10.22
CA ILE A 2 70.99 -11.33 -10.14
C ILE A 2 70.59 -11.79 -8.72
N LYS A 3 69.32 -11.57 -8.37
CA LYS A 3 68.33 -12.60 -8.00
C LYS A 3 67.08 -11.94 -7.41
N ARG A 4 65.95 -11.99 -8.12
CA ARG A 4 64.57 -12.13 -7.58
C ARG A 4 63.54 -11.96 -8.71
N LYS A 5 63.16 -13.08 -9.33
CA LYS A 5 61.88 -13.25 -10.03
C LYS A 5 61.41 -14.67 -9.81
N LEU A 6 60.79 -14.91 -8.66
CA LEU A 6 60.14 -16.16 -8.29
C LEU A 6 59.04 -15.79 -7.29
N ALA A 7 58.00 -15.15 -7.81
CA ALA A 7 56.84 -14.73 -7.00
C ALA A 7 55.49 -14.67 -7.74
N PRO A 8 55.35 -14.67 -9.09
CA PRO A 8 54.01 -14.60 -9.67
C PRO A 8 53.40 -15.98 -9.99
N PHE A 9 54.17 -17.07 -9.96
CA PHE A 9 53.68 -18.37 -10.45
C PHE A 9 52.96 -19.24 -9.40
N LEU A 10 53.08 -18.92 -8.10
CA LEU A 10 52.44 -19.72 -7.04
C LEU A 10 51.00 -19.29 -6.72
N ILE A 11 50.60 -18.07 -7.12
CA ILE A 11 49.24 -17.55 -6.83
C ILE A 11 48.24 -18.00 -7.90
N LEU A 12 48.68 -18.28 -9.13
CA LEU A 12 47.79 -18.73 -10.20
C LEU A 12 47.33 -20.19 -10.06
N LEU A 13 48.04 -21.01 -9.27
CA LEU A 13 47.75 -22.44 -9.09
C LEU A 13 46.75 -22.75 -7.96
N LEU A 14 46.45 -21.78 -7.09
CA LEU A 14 45.45 -21.94 -6.01
C LEU A 14 44.01 -21.61 -6.43
N CYS A 15 43.81 -20.90 -7.55
CA CYS A 15 42.47 -20.60 -8.05
C CYS A 15 41.83 -21.73 -8.89
N ALA A 16 42.62 -22.68 -9.39
CA ALA A 16 42.11 -23.77 -10.24
C ALA A 16 41.52 -24.96 -9.44
N ALA A 17 41.82 -25.09 -8.15
CA ALA A 17 41.28 -26.17 -7.31
C ALA A 17 39.96 -25.80 -6.61
N GLY A 18 39.59 -24.51 -6.56
CA GLY A 18 38.34 -24.05 -5.92
C GLY A 18 37.09 -24.15 -6.80
N ILE A 19 37.25 -24.30 -8.13
CA ILE A 19 36.12 -24.30 -9.07
C ILE A 19 35.59 -25.72 -9.32
N ALA A 20 36.37 -26.77 -9.06
CA ALA A 20 35.94 -28.17 -9.24
C ALA A 20 35.10 -28.72 -8.07
N ALA A 21 35.11 -28.09 -6.88
CA ALA A 21 34.39 -28.58 -5.70
C ALA A 21 32.96 -28.02 -5.54
N VAL A 22 32.55 -27.05 -6.37
CA VAL A 22 31.21 -26.43 -6.28
C VAL A 22 30.20 -27.06 -7.25
N LEU A 23 30.64 -27.89 -8.20
CA LEU A 23 29.77 -28.49 -9.23
C LEU A 23 29.33 -29.94 -8.95
N ILE A 24 29.62 -30.49 -7.76
CA ILE A 24 29.23 -31.88 -7.40
C ILE A 24 28.32 -31.91 -6.14
N ARG A 25 27.47 -30.89 -5.95
CA ARG A 25 26.46 -30.88 -4.86
C ARG A 25 25.00 -30.70 -5.31
N PHE A 26 24.73 -30.83 -6.61
CA PHE A 26 23.36 -30.84 -7.11
C PHE A 26 23.08 -32.14 -7.86
N GLN A 27 22.99 -33.25 -7.13
CA GLN A 27 22.13 -34.36 -7.50
C GLN A 27 21.78 -35.17 -6.25
N ASP A 28 20.52 -35.58 -6.22
CA ASP A 28 19.85 -36.49 -5.28
C ASP A 28 19.36 -35.89 -3.96
N ALA A 29 18.32 -35.05 -4.07
CA ALA A 29 17.23 -35.08 -3.10
C ALA A 29 16.07 -35.90 -3.71
N PRO A 30 15.55 -36.94 -3.04
CA PRO A 30 14.42 -37.71 -3.53
C PRO A 30 13.19 -36.82 -3.62
N ALA A 31 12.38 -37.05 -4.66
CA ALA A 31 11.10 -36.40 -4.88
C ALA A 31 10.25 -36.48 -3.60
N ALA A 32 10.10 -35.35 -2.92
CA ALA A 32 9.06 -35.18 -1.92
C ALA A 32 7.74 -35.21 -2.68
N ASP A 33 6.85 -36.11 -2.25
CA ASP A 33 5.51 -36.29 -2.77
C ASP A 33 4.83 -34.93 -2.99
N VAL A 34 4.40 -34.70 -4.24
CA VAL A 34 3.46 -33.65 -4.59
C VAL A 34 2.16 -34.01 -3.88
N VAL A 35 1.99 -33.49 -2.67
CA VAL A 35 0.72 -33.52 -1.96
C VAL A 35 -0.29 -32.79 -2.85
N THR A 36 -1.21 -33.59 -3.36
CA THR A 36 -2.39 -33.14 -4.10
C THR A 36 -3.12 -32.10 -3.26
N ALA A 37 -3.24 -30.88 -3.79
CA ALA A 37 -4.14 -29.88 -3.26
C ALA A 37 -5.57 -30.40 -3.44
N THR A 38 -6.10 -31.06 -2.41
CA THR A 38 -7.54 -31.31 -2.29
C THR A 38 -8.17 -30.06 -1.69
N SER A 39 -8.21 -28.98 -2.48
CA SER A 39 -9.27 -27.99 -2.34
C SER A 39 -10.30 -28.34 -3.40
N GLU A 40 -11.46 -28.79 -2.96
CA GLU A 40 -12.64 -28.90 -3.83
C GLU A 40 -12.80 -27.54 -4.55
N PRO A 41 -12.65 -27.47 -5.88
CA PRO A 41 -12.82 -26.21 -6.57
C PRO A 41 -14.28 -25.81 -6.41
N ALA A 42 -14.49 -24.67 -5.73
CA ALA A 42 -15.78 -24.00 -5.76
C ALA A 42 -16.25 -23.94 -7.22
N PRO A 43 -17.54 -24.23 -7.51
CA PRO A 43 -18.04 -24.24 -8.87
C PRO A 43 -17.69 -22.91 -9.54
N SER A 44 -17.19 -22.99 -10.78
CA SER A 44 -16.72 -21.84 -11.55
C SER A 44 -17.74 -20.70 -11.51
N GLY A 45 -17.36 -19.56 -10.94
CA GLY A 45 -18.19 -18.35 -10.90
C GLY A 45 -18.93 -18.10 -9.58
N GLN A 46 -18.73 -18.88 -8.51
CA GLN A 46 -19.24 -18.54 -7.18
C GLN A 46 -18.18 -17.85 -6.32
N ILE A 47 -18.59 -16.79 -5.63
CA ILE A 47 -17.77 -16.10 -4.64
C ILE A 47 -17.73 -16.96 -3.37
N PRO A 48 -16.56 -17.31 -2.82
CA PRO A 48 -16.46 -18.06 -1.57
C PRO A 48 -17.04 -17.25 -0.40
N ASP A 49 -17.69 -17.91 0.55
CA ASP A 49 -18.10 -17.27 1.80
C ASP A 49 -16.87 -16.81 2.62
N VAL A 50 -15.79 -17.59 2.56
CA VAL A 50 -14.51 -17.27 3.20
C VAL A 50 -13.40 -17.20 2.16
N LEU A 51 -12.73 -16.06 2.09
CA LEU A 51 -11.56 -15.84 1.25
C LEU A 51 -10.30 -16.15 2.03
N THR A 52 -9.45 -17.01 1.49
CA THR A 52 -8.08 -17.17 1.97
C THR A 52 -7.15 -16.37 1.07
N ILE A 53 -6.62 -15.27 1.60
CA ILE A 53 -5.66 -14.40 0.91
C ILE A 53 -4.37 -14.40 1.72
N HIS A 54 -3.22 -14.45 1.06
CA HIS A 54 -1.94 -14.44 1.73
C HIS A 54 -1.46 -13.00 2.00
N ASP A 55 -0.91 -12.75 3.20
CA ASP A 55 -0.26 -11.49 3.52
C ASP A 55 1.07 -11.32 2.78
N GLN A 56 1.75 -10.19 2.98
CA GLN A 56 3.05 -9.92 2.36
C GLN A 56 4.17 -10.90 2.75
N ASN A 57 3.98 -11.71 3.79
CA ASN A 57 4.91 -12.74 4.25
C ASN A 57 4.49 -14.15 3.81
N GLY A 58 3.40 -14.29 3.06
CA GLY A 58 2.86 -15.58 2.64
C GLY A 58 2.02 -16.31 3.69
N ASN A 59 1.63 -15.65 4.79
CA ASN A 59 0.74 -16.25 5.79
C ASN A 59 -0.72 -16.18 5.30
N PRO A 60 -1.49 -17.27 5.39
CA PRO A 60 -2.90 -17.24 5.01
C PRO A 60 -3.72 -16.41 6.00
N ILE A 61 -4.54 -15.51 5.48
CA ILE A 61 -5.55 -14.75 6.22
C ILE A 61 -6.91 -15.13 5.67
N ASN A 62 -7.78 -15.59 6.56
CA ASN A 62 -9.17 -15.89 6.25
C ASN A 62 -10.04 -14.66 6.52
N LEU A 63 -10.80 -14.25 5.52
CA LEU A 63 -11.73 -13.13 5.58
C LEU A 63 -13.11 -13.61 5.18
N ASP A 64 -14.12 -13.32 5.99
CA ASP A 64 -15.52 -13.52 5.61
C ASP A 64 -15.89 -12.48 4.55
N THR A 65 -16.31 -12.93 3.37
CA THR A 65 -16.70 -12.03 2.27
C THR A 65 -17.92 -11.17 2.64
N GLY A 66 -18.78 -11.66 3.52
CA GLY A 66 -19.93 -10.93 4.07
C GLY A 66 -19.54 -9.71 4.91
N ASP A 67 -18.35 -9.70 5.52
CA ASP A 67 -17.82 -8.57 6.30
C ASP A 67 -17.19 -7.48 5.41
N ILE A 68 -17.05 -7.73 4.10
CA ILE A 68 -16.43 -6.84 3.13
C ILE A 68 -17.38 -6.58 1.95
N PRO A 69 -18.55 -5.96 2.20
CA PRO A 69 -19.64 -5.85 1.22
C PRO A 69 -19.22 -5.16 -0.07
N MET A 70 -18.37 -4.13 0.01
CA MET A 70 -17.87 -3.41 -1.17
C MET A 70 -16.96 -4.26 -2.06
N TYR A 71 -16.18 -5.17 -1.46
CA TYR A 71 -15.37 -6.11 -2.22
C TYR A 71 -16.21 -7.24 -2.80
N LYS A 72 -17.20 -7.74 -2.04
CA LYS A 72 -18.20 -8.69 -2.54
C LYS A 72 -18.91 -8.15 -3.78
N GLN A 73 -19.45 -6.94 -3.69
CA GLN A 73 -20.13 -6.27 -4.80
C GLN A 73 -19.21 -6.11 -6.03
N TYR A 74 -17.93 -5.78 -5.80
CA TYR A 74 -16.94 -5.73 -6.87
C TYR A 74 -16.78 -7.10 -7.55
N LEU A 75 -16.60 -8.17 -6.78
CA LEU A 75 -16.45 -9.52 -7.32
C LEU A 75 -17.70 -9.97 -8.09
N GLU A 76 -18.90 -9.65 -7.60
CA GLU A 76 -20.17 -9.96 -8.27
C GLU A 76 -20.29 -9.29 -9.64
N SER A 77 -19.57 -8.19 -9.87
CA SER A 77 -19.54 -7.49 -11.16
C SER A 77 -18.43 -7.96 -12.10
N GLN A 78 -17.63 -8.98 -11.73
CA GLN A 78 -16.52 -9.48 -12.57
C GLN A 78 -16.92 -10.74 -13.33
N GLU A 79 -16.40 -10.87 -14.56
CA GLU A 79 -16.55 -12.09 -15.35
C GLU A 79 -15.69 -13.24 -14.81
N ASP A 80 -14.47 -12.95 -14.34
CA ASP A 80 -13.52 -13.93 -13.80
C ASP A 80 -13.19 -13.63 -12.33
N ILE A 81 -14.12 -14.02 -11.44
CA ILE A 81 -14.01 -13.85 -9.98
C ILE A 81 -12.71 -14.44 -9.43
N LEU A 82 -12.32 -15.65 -9.87
CA LEU A 82 -11.15 -16.35 -9.33
C LEU A 82 -9.86 -15.64 -9.70
N THR A 83 -9.78 -15.07 -10.90
CA THR A 83 -8.64 -14.23 -11.28
C THR A 83 -8.58 -12.95 -10.45
N GLU A 84 -9.71 -12.29 -10.20
CA GLU A 84 -9.70 -11.06 -9.39
C GLU A 84 -9.40 -11.32 -7.90
N ILE A 85 -9.84 -12.45 -7.34
CA ILE A 85 -9.40 -12.90 -6.01
C ILE A 85 -7.88 -13.13 -6.00
N ARG A 86 -7.33 -13.85 -7.00
CA ARG A 86 -5.87 -14.11 -7.08
C ARG A 86 -5.03 -12.84 -7.25
N ARG A 87 -5.59 -11.80 -7.87
CA ARG A 87 -4.94 -10.50 -8.07
C ARG A 87 -5.06 -9.58 -6.85
N THR A 88 -5.90 -9.93 -5.90
CA THR A 88 -6.09 -9.16 -4.67
C THR A 88 -4.87 -9.30 -3.78
N GLN A 89 -4.40 -8.17 -3.24
CA GLN A 89 -3.23 -8.11 -2.38
C GLN A 89 -3.63 -7.65 -0.99
N LEU A 90 -2.87 -8.10 -0.01
CA LEU A 90 -3.10 -7.80 1.40
C LEU A 90 -1.83 -7.30 2.05
N GLU A 91 -1.91 -6.12 2.65
CA GLU A 91 -0.81 -5.52 3.40
C GLU A 91 -1.20 -5.39 4.88
N THR A 92 -0.42 -5.97 5.78
CA THR A 92 -0.64 -5.80 7.22
C THR A 92 -0.11 -4.45 7.67
N LEU A 93 -0.96 -3.64 8.28
CA LEU A 93 -0.59 -2.36 8.87
C LEU A 93 -0.29 -2.56 10.36
N ASN A 94 0.97 -2.31 10.76
CA ASN A 94 1.41 -2.43 12.15
C ASN A 94 0.92 -1.23 12.98
N LEU A 95 -0.39 -1.17 13.26
CA LEU A 95 -1.01 -0.04 13.96
C LEU A 95 -1.19 -0.27 15.47
N SER A 96 -1.42 -1.52 15.86
CA SER A 96 -1.69 -1.94 17.23
C SER A 96 -1.11 -3.33 17.47
N ALA A 97 -0.76 -3.65 18.72
CA ALA A 97 -0.35 -4.98 19.12
C ALA A 97 -1.54 -5.94 19.33
N GLN A 98 -2.73 -5.40 19.55
CA GLN A 98 -3.92 -6.16 19.97
C GLN A 98 -4.89 -6.43 18.83
N GLU A 99 -4.91 -5.53 17.83
CA GLU A 99 -5.85 -5.57 16.72
C GLU A 99 -5.09 -5.64 15.41
N ARG A 100 -5.55 -6.48 14.49
CA ARG A 100 -4.91 -6.64 13.18
C ARG A 100 -5.58 -5.75 12.17
N TYR A 101 -4.84 -4.74 11.70
CA TYR A 101 -5.28 -3.87 10.62
C TYR A 101 -4.67 -4.33 9.30
N LEU A 102 -5.50 -4.42 8.28
CA LEU A 102 -5.12 -4.93 6.97
C LEU A 102 -5.60 -3.97 5.88
N LEU A 103 -4.77 -3.72 4.88
CA LEU A 103 -5.12 -2.97 3.69
C LEU A 103 -5.30 -3.95 2.54
N LEU A 104 -6.55 -4.17 2.14
CA LEU A 104 -6.91 -4.99 0.99
C LEU A 104 -6.87 -4.12 -0.27
N LYS A 105 -6.08 -4.52 -1.26
CA LYS A 105 -5.90 -3.83 -2.54
C LYS A 105 -6.45 -4.70 -3.66
N TYR A 106 -7.36 -4.16 -4.45
CA TYR A 106 -8.05 -4.88 -5.52
C TYR A 106 -8.31 -3.96 -6.72
N ASN A 107 -8.82 -4.53 -7.82
CA ASN A 107 -9.05 -3.79 -9.06
C ASN A 107 -7.81 -2.99 -9.51
N CYS A 108 -6.65 -3.63 -9.44
CA CYS A 108 -5.37 -2.98 -9.72
C CYS A 108 -5.13 -2.89 -11.24
N GLY A 109 -5.17 -1.67 -11.78
CA GLY A 109 -4.81 -1.36 -13.17
C GLY A 109 -3.34 -0.96 -13.29
N ASN A 110 -3.08 0.27 -13.72
CA ASN A 110 -1.74 0.88 -13.81
C ASN A 110 -1.14 1.17 -12.41
N LYS A 111 -1.00 0.14 -11.56
CA LYS A 111 -0.59 0.21 -10.14
C LYS A 111 -1.56 0.95 -9.21
N GLN A 112 -2.52 1.69 -9.74
CA GLN A 112 -3.64 2.23 -8.98
C GLN A 112 -4.61 1.10 -8.66
N CYS A 113 -4.96 0.99 -7.38
CA CYS A 113 -5.87 -0.02 -6.87
C CYS A 113 -6.96 0.67 -6.05
N SER A 114 -8.16 0.10 -6.08
CA SER A 114 -9.14 0.33 -5.02
C SER A 114 -8.63 -0.28 -3.73
N THR A 115 -8.87 0.40 -2.60
CA THR A 115 -8.38 -0.07 -1.29
C THR A 115 -9.47 -0.09 -0.25
N ILE A 116 -9.42 -1.09 0.63
CA ILE A 116 -10.30 -1.23 1.79
C ILE A 116 -9.41 -1.42 3.02
N LEU A 117 -9.63 -0.61 4.05
CA LEU A 117 -9.03 -0.84 5.35
C LEU A 117 -9.94 -1.77 6.16
N LEU A 118 -9.35 -2.85 6.63
CA LEU A 118 -9.99 -3.86 7.45
C LEU A 118 -9.41 -3.79 8.86
N LYS A 119 -10.31 -3.85 9.84
CA LYS A 119 -9.99 -4.15 11.23
C LYS A 119 -10.47 -5.57 11.49
N ASN A 120 -9.52 -6.49 11.61
CA ASN A 120 -9.81 -7.90 11.83
C ASN A 120 -9.62 -8.25 13.31
N THR A 121 -10.65 -8.86 13.89
CA THR A 121 -10.64 -9.47 15.22
C THR A 121 -10.89 -10.96 15.08
N ASP A 122 -10.65 -11.76 16.12
CA ASP A 122 -10.79 -13.23 16.04
C ASP A 122 -12.18 -13.71 15.57
N SER A 123 -13.22 -12.89 15.73
CA SER A 123 -14.61 -13.26 15.42
C SER A 123 -15.27 -12.48 14.29
N LYS A 124 -14.72 -11.32 13.89
CA LYS A 124 -15.38 -10.42 12.93
C LYS A 124 -14.39 -9.44 12.30
N SER A 125 -14.62 -9.13 11.03
CA SER A 125 -13.98 -8.00 10.35
C SER A 125 -14.91 -6.80 10.26
N THR A 126 -14.37 -5.61 10.47
CA THR A 126 -15.02 -4.34 10.10
C THR A 126 -14.22 -3.70 8.99
N SER A 127 -14.90 -3.12 8.00
CA SER A 127 -14.26 -2.61 6.79
C SER A 127 -14.68 -1.17 6.48
N ILE A 128 -13.78 -0.42 5.87
CA ILE A 128 -14.08 0.88 5.26
C ILE A 128 -13.39 1.01 3.91
N SER A 129 -14.16 1.38 2.89
CA SER A 129 -13.63 1.67 1.56
C SER A 129 -12.91 3.01 1.55
N LEU A 130 -11.70 3.00 1.02
CA LEU A 130 -10.83 4.17 0.88
C LEU A 130 -10.74 4.57 -0.60
N ALA A 131 -9.70 5.32 -0.97
CA ALA A 131 -9.51 5.76 -2.34
C ALA A 131 -9.08 4.63 -3.29
N ASN A 132 -9.34 4.88 -4.58
CA ASN A 132 -8.61 4.27 -5.68
C ASN A 132 -7.38 5.12 -5.98
N GLY A 133 -6.18 4.54 -5.93
CA GLY A 133 -4.92 5.24 -6.17
C GLY A 133 -3.70 4.36 -5.88
N ILE A 134 -2.50 4.92 -5.97
CA ILE A 134 -1.27 4.23 -5.56
C ILE A 134 -1.06 4.50 -4.06
N TYR A 135 -1.41 3.54 -3.21
CA TYR A 135 -1.09 3.64 -1.78
C TYR A 135 0.42 3.78 -1.57
N GLN A 136 0.85 4.79 -0.80
CA GLN A 136 2.26 5.06 -0.53
C GLN A 136 2.66 4.69 0.90
N ASP A 137 2.01 5.31 1.88
CA ASP A 137 2.33 5.15 3.29
C ASP A 137 1.19 5.63 4.20
N PHE A 138 1.45 5.58 5.50
CA PHE A 138 0.55 6.08 6.52
C PHE A 138 1.29 6.71 7.71
N LYS A 139 0.57 7.50 8.50
CA LYS A 139 1.03 7.99 9.82
C LYS A 139 -0.07 7.88 10.87
N LEU A 140 0.27 7.31 12.02
CA LEU A 140 -0.61 7.27 13.19
C LEU A 140 -0.63 8.60 13.93
N SER A 141 -1.80 8.95 14.47
CA SER A 141 -1.94 10.08 15.41
C SER A 141 -1.13 9.81 16.68
N PRO A 142 -0.76 10.86 17.44
CA PRO A 142 -0.11 10.68 18.74
C PRO A 142 -0.89 9.77 19.71
N GLY A 143 -2.22 9.82 19.66
CA GLY A 143 -3.12 8.96 20.44
C GLY A 143 -3.34 7.57 19.88
N GLN A 144 -2.77 7.24 18.71
CA GLN A 144 -2.89 5.94 18.03
C GLN A 144 -4.32 5.49 17.72
N ASP A 145 -5.27 6.42 17.76
CA ASP A 145 -6.69 6.20 17.50
C ASP A 145 -7.09 6.60 16.07
N ARG A 146 -6.17 7.22 15.32
CA ARG A 146 -6.41 7.73 13.98
C ARG A 146 -5.20 7.49 13.08
N ILE A 147 -5.47 7.37 11.79
CA ILE A 147 -4.46 7.16 10.77
C ILE A 147 -4.67 8.15 9.62
N LEU A 148 -3.57 8.71 9.11
CA LEU A 148 -3.53 9.38 7.81
C LEU A 148 -2.96 8.40 6.80
N LEU A 149 -3.67 8.17 5.70
CA LEU A 149 -3.22 7.35 4.58
C LEU A 149 -2.93 8.26 3.38
N ARG A 150 -1.76 8.09 2.77
CA ARG A 150 -1.34 8.83 1.58
C ARG A 150 -1.49 7.99 0.32
N TYR A 151 -2.18 8.56 -0.66
CA TYR A 151 -2.33 7.98 -1.99
C TYR A 151 -1.69 8.90 -3.03
N ALA A 152 -1.05 8.30 -4.02
CA ALA A 152 -0.40 8.98 -5.12
C ALA A 152 -1.09 8.70 -6.46
N TYR A 153 -0.97 9.69 -7.35
CA TYR A 153 -1.49 9.70 -8.70
C TYR A 153 -0.41 10.29 -9.60
N ASN A 154 0.14 9.45 -10.48
CA ASN A 154 1.12 9.89 -11.45
C ASN A 154 0.41 10.68 -12.55
N GLU A 155 0.99 11.83 -12.92
CA GLU A 155 0.63 12.61 -14.09
C GLU A 155 1.87 12.73 -14.96
N GLY A 156 1.80 12.14 -16.16
CA GLY A 156 2.99 11.97 -16.98
C GLY A 156 4.05 11.11 -16.30
N ASP A 157 5.32 11.46 -16.53
CA ASP A 157 6.51 10.76 -16.03
C ASP A 157 7.17 11.45 -14.83
N SER A 158 6.77 12.69 -14.53
CA SER A 158 7.55 13.63 -13.72
C SER A 158 6.77 14.32 -12.60
N VAL A 159 5.43 14.23 -12.59
CA VAL A 159 4.60 14.82 -11.54
C VAL A 159 3.83 13.72 -10.80
N VAL A 160 3.89 13.77 -9.47
CA VAL A 160 3.13 12.88 -8.58
C VAL A 160 2.28 13.74 -7.66
N ARG A 161 0.96 13.63 -7.81
CA ARG A 161 -0.03 14.32 -6.99
C ARG A 161 -0.57 13.38 -5.93
N HIS A 162 -1.06 13.93 -4.82
CA HIS A 162 -1.45 13.12 -3.68
C HIS A 162 -2.80 13.56 -3.11
N ILE A 163 -3.43 12.63 -2.40
CA ILE A 163 -4.47 12.92 -1.42
C ILE A 163 -4.09 12.31 -0.06
N LEU A 164 -4.67 12.85 1.00
CA LEU A 164 -4.59 12.33 2.36
C LEU A 164 -5.98 12.03 2.91
N ILE A 165 -6.18 10.80 3.37
CA ILE A 165 -7.43 10.37 4.00
C ILE A 165 -7.17 10.13 5.47
N ALA A 166 -7.96 10.75 6.34
CA ALA A 166 -7.95 10.50 7.77
C ALA A 166 -9.02 9.46 8.13
N VAL A 167 -8.66 8.45 8.93
CA VAL A 167 -9.59 7.43 9.42
C VAL A 167 -9.52 7.36 10.94
N ASP A 168 -10.69 7.33 11.59
CA ASP A 168 -10.88 7.00 13.00
C ASP A 168 -10.88 5.46 13.14
N LEU A 169 -9.83 4.91 13.74
CA LEU A 169 -9.58 3.47 13.82
C LEU A 169 -10.59 2.73 14.72
N PRO A 170 -11.09 3.29 15.84
CA PRO A 170 -12.11 2.63 16.65
C PRO A 170 -13.44 2.48 15.93
N SER A 171 -13.93 3.55 15.28
CA SER A 171 -15.23 3.52 14.59
C SER A 171 -15.16 3.02 13.14
N MET A 172 -13.95 2.90 12.58
CA MET A 172 -13.72 2.57 11.18
C MET A 172 -14.48 3.52 10.24
N LYS A 173 -14.34 4.82 10.48
CA LYS A 173 -14.95 5.90 9.69
C LYS A 173 -13.92 6.88 9.19
N ILE A 174 -14.14 7.42 8.00
CA ILE A 174 -13.32 8.51 7.48
C ILE A 174 -13.71 9.80 8.19
N LEU A 175 -12.71 10.56 8.62
CA LEU A 175 -12.88 11.88 9.24
C LEU A 175 -12.77 12.96 8.15
N SER A 176 -13.85 13.71 7.94
CA SER A 176 -13.82 14.86 7.05
C SER A 176 -12.91 15.96 7.58
N TYR A 177 -12.39 16.79 6.68
CA TYR A 177 -11.67 18.00 7.10
C TYR A 177 -12.69 19.06 7.52
N ALA A 178 -12.37 19.84 8.55
CA ALA A 178 -13.22 20.94 9.00
C ALA A 178 -13.33 22.06 7.96
N SER A 179 -12.29 22.27 7.14
CA SER A 179 -12.32 23.19 6.00
C SER A 179 -12.65 22.44 4.72
N GLY A 180 -13.79 22.78 4.10
CA GLY A 180 -14.18 22.24 2.80
C GLY A 180 -13.24 22.64 1.65
N GLU A 181 -12.55 23.78 1.77
CA GLU A 181 -11.53 24.20 0.80
C GLU A 181 -10.32 23.27 0.87
N LEU A 182 -9.77 23.04 2.07
CA LEU A 182 -8.65 22.12 2.26
C LEU A 182 -9.04 20.68 1.89
N ALA A 183 -10.29 20.27 2.13
CA ALA A 183 -10.80 18.98 1.69
C ALA A 183 -10.75 18.85 0.16
N LYS A 184 -11.17 19.88 -0.58
CA LYS A 184 -11.08 19.90 -2.05
C LYS A 184 -9.64 19.87 -2.56
N GLU A 185 -8.71 20.51 -1.85
CA GLU A 185 -7.31 20.59 -2.25
C GLU A 185 -6.51 19.31 -1.96
N TYR A 186 -6.77 18.63 -0.84
CA TYR A 186 -5.90 17.58 -0.33
C TYR A 186 -6.60 16.26 0.00
N MET A 187 -7.92 16.23 0.10
CA MET A 187 -8.67 15.00 0.42
C MET A 187 -9.34 14.41 -0.82
N TYR A 188 -10.08 15.23 -1.58
CA TYR A 188 -10.99 14.74 -2.62
C TYR A 188 -10.40 14.69 -4.02
N ALA A 189 -9.44 15.57 -4.33
CA ALA A 189 -8.81 15.64 -5.63
C ALA A 189 -7.28 15.64 -5.47
N PRO A 190 -6.55 14.83 -6.26
CA PRO A 190 -5.10 14.86 -6.24
C PRO A 190 -4.62 16.10 -6.97
N LYS A 191 -4.66 17.27 -6.33
CA LYS A 191 -4.23 18.53 -6.94
C LYS A 191 -2.75 18.81 -6.72
N TRP A 192 -2.21 18.48 -5.56
CA TRP A 192 -0.86 18.88 -5.21
C TRP A 192 0.06 17.70 -4.91
N PRO A 193 1.35 17.80 -5.24
CA PRO A 193 2.37 16.99 -4.57
C PRO A 193 2.34 17.25 -3.05
N ILE A 194 2.46 16.19 -2.26
CA ILE A 194 2.62 16.27 -0.80
C ILE A 194 4.02 15.78 -0.48
N VAL A 195 4.90 16.75 -0.23
CA VAL A 195 6.33 16.53 0.06
C VAL A 195 6.47 15.85 1.42
N SER A 196 5.76 16.37 2.41
CA SER A 196 5.70 15.80 3.74
C SER A 196 4.34 16.06 4.39
N TYR A 197 4.01 15.26 5.40
CA TYR A 197 2.85 15.49 6.25
C TYR A 197 3.13 14.96 7.65
N ARG A 198 2.54 15.56 8.69
CA ARG A 198 2.72 15.09 10.08
C ARG A 198 1.54 15.49 10.94
N TRP A 199 1.23 14.66 11.93
CA TRP A 199 0.30 15.04 12.99
C TRP A 199 0.92 16.08 13.92
N ASP A 200 0.14 17.10 14.29
CA ASP A 200 0.48 18.00 15.39
C ASP A 200 -0.18 17.53 16.70
N ASN A 201 -1.42 17.03 16.59
CA ASN A 201 -2.18 16.41 17.67
C ASN A 201 -3.22 15.42 17.09
N ASN A 202 -4.13 14.89 17.89
CA ASN A 202 -5.11 13.90 17.40
C ASN A 202 -6.16 14.48 16.43
N GLN A 203 -6.31 15.80 16.34
CA GLN A 203 -7.34 16.44 15.51
C GLN A 203 -6.75 17.31 14.39
N GLN A 204 -5.43 17.50 14.37
CA GLN A 204 -4.77 18.42 13.47
C GLN A 204 -3.47 17.84 12.92
N PHE A 205 -3.22 18.12 11.65
CA PHE A 205 -1.99 17.73 10.98
C PHE A 205 -1.56 18.81 9.98
N GLN A 206 -0.28 18.79 9.63
CA GLN A 206 0.32 19.70 8.66
C GLN A 206 0.64 18.96 7.38
N ILE A 207 0.44 19.64 6.26
CA ILE A 207 0.82 19.21 4.92
C ILE A 207 1.88 20.20 4.41
N GLU A 208 2.95 19.68 3.83
CA GLU A 208 3.94 20.45 3.09
C GLU A 208 3.81 20.16 1.60
N THR A 209 3.70 21.22 0.81
CA THR A 209 3.34 21.18 -0.61
C THR A 209 4.10 22.26 -1.38
N PRO A 210 4.21 22.20 -2.72
CA PRO A 210 4.87 23.24 -3.50
C PRO A 210 4.35 24.65 -3.18
N ASP A 211 5.27 25.60 -3.02
CA ASP A 211 4.93 27.01 -2.88
C ASP A 211 4.71 27.64 -4.27
N LEU A 212 3.56 27.32 -4.86
CA LEU A 212 3.11 27.82 -6.15
C LEU A 212 1.69 28.36 -6.05
N ASP A 213 1.36 29.31 -6.92
CA ASP A 213 0.01 29.85 -7.08
C ASP A 213 -0.90 28.93 -7.91
N SER A 214 -0.32 28.00 -8.67
CA SER A 214 -1.05 27.10 -9.57
C SER A 214 -0.55 25.66 -9.44
N SER A 215 -1.51 24.72 -9.48
CA SER A 215 -1.25 23.28 -9.57
C SER A 215 -1.21 22.80 -11.03
N ALA A 216 -0.96 23.67 -12.01
CA ALA A 216 -0.80 23.24 -13.41
C ALA A 216 0.40 22.31 -13.56
N PHE A 217 0.32 21.37 -14.51
CA PHE A 217 1.35 20.36 -14.72
C PHE A 217 2.72 20.98 -14.98
N GLU A 218 2.79 21.99 -15.86
CA GLU A 218 4.04 22.66 -16.24
C GLU A 218 4.69 23.34 -15.03
N ALA A 219 3.90 24.04 -14.21
CA ALA A 219 4.40 24.70 -13.01
C ALA A 219 4.94 23.69 -11.97
N LEU A 220 4.26 22.55 -11.81
CA LEU A 220 4.70 21.47 -10.93
C LEU A 220 5.95 20.75 -11.46
N GLN A 221 6.04 20.56 -12.77
CA GLN A 221 7.20 19.97 -13.42
C GLN A 221 8.43 20.87 -13.28
N GLU A 222 8.29 22.18 -13.52
CA GLU A 222 9.35 23.16 -13.31
C GLU A 222 9.80 23.20 -11.84
N TRP A 223 8.85 23.23 -10.91
CA TRP A 223 9.13 23.16 -9.49
C TRP A 223 9.91 21.90 -9.11
N ASN A 224 9.52 20.73 -9.62
CA ASN A 224 10.18 19.47 -9.33
C ASN A 224 11.65 19.42 -9.83
N HIS A 225 11.94 20.10 -10.95
CA HIS A 225 13.30 20.22 -11.49
C HIS A 225 14.09 21.42 -10.95
N SER A 226 13.46 22.28 -10.14
CA SER A 226 14.14 23.42 -9.54
C SER A 226 15.15 22.98 -8.48
N GLY A 227 16.27 23.69 -8.36
CA GLY A 227 17.30 23.37 -7.35
C GLY A 227 16.88 23.67 -5.91
N THR A 228 15.80 24.42 -5.70
CA THR A 228 15.34 24.87 -4.36
C THR A 228 14.06 24.18 -3.89
N GLN A 229 13.17 23.76 -4.80
CA GLN A 229 11.88 23.11 -4.51
C GLN A 229 11.12 23.78 -3.34
N ALA A 230 10.93 25.11 -3.42
CA ALA A 230 10.28 25.87 -2.34
C ALA A 230 8.91 25.30 -1.96
N THR A 231 8.63 25.19 -0.65
CA THR A 231 7.42 24.59 -0.11
C THR A 231 6.68 25.55 0.81
N LYS A 232 5.35 25.38 0.87
CA LYS A 232 4.47 26.03 1.85
C LYS A 232 3.78 24.98 2.72
N ARG A 233 3.27 25.41 3.87
CA ARG A 233 2.54 24.55 4.82
C ARG A 233 1.07 24.91 4.85
N ALA A 234 0.23 23.88 4.89
CA ALA A 234 -1.19 23.98 5.19
C ALA A 234 -1.48 23.23 6.51
N GLU A 235 -2.21 23.87 7.41
CA GLU A 235 -2.69 23.26 8.65
C GLU A 235 -4.12 22.77 8.44
N VAL A 236 -4.33 21.47 8.63
CA VAL A 236 -5.63 20.83 8.46
C VAL A 236 -6.17 20.42 9.81
N SER A 237 -7.39 20.86 10.12
CA SER A 237 -8.18 20.37 11.25
C SER A 237 -9.23 19.38 10.77
N LEU A 238 -9.45 18.30 11.52
CA LEU A 238 -10.47 17.29 11.26
C LEU A 238 -11.80 17.68 11.94
N ASN A 239 -12.93 17.30 11.33
CA ASN A 239 -14.26 17.41 11.93
C ASN A 239 -14.67 16.05 12.53
N PRO A 240 -14.56 15.85 13.85
CA PRO A 240 -14.87 14.54 14.47
C PRO A 240 -16.36 14.17 14.45
N ASN A 241 -17.23 15.14 14.18
CA ASN A 241 -18.68 14.97 14.11
C ASN A 241 -19.16 14.63 12.70
N ASP A 242 -18.30 14.79 11.69
CA ASP A 242 -18.59 14.42 10.31
C ASP A 242 -17.78 13.18 9.93
N ARG A 243 -18.48 12.04 9.89
CA ARG A 243 -17.90 10.71 9.74
C ARG A 243 -18.52 10.02 8.53
N LEU A 244 -17.69 9.61 7.58
CA LEU A 244 -18.14 8.97 6.35
C LEU A 244 -17.98 7.45 6.43
N ASP A 245 -18.96 6.72 5.90
CA ASP A 245 -18.96 5.25 5.82
C ASP A 245 -18.05 4.70 4.72
N ALA A 246 -17.72 5.53 3.73
CA ALA A 246 -16.84 5.21 2.62
C ALA A 246 -16.23 6.51 2.06
N TYR A 247 -15.07 6.40 1.43
CA TYR A 247 -14.48 7.51 0.70
C TYR A 247 -15.26 7.73 -0.60
N THR A 248 -15.89 8.91 -0.70
CA THR A 248 -16.57 9.36 -1.90
C THR A 248 -16.10 10.78 -2.23
N VAL A 249 -15.90 11.05 -3.52
CA VAL A 249 -15.62 12.39 -4.01
C VAL A 249 -16.97 13.09 -4.18
N PRO A 250 -17.21 14.24 -3.52
CA PRO A 250 -18.43 15.01 -3.74
C PRO A 250 -18.57 15.41 -5.22
N GLN A 251 -19.78 15.29 -5.78
CA GLN A 251 -20.09 15.75 -7.14
C GLN A 251 -20.19 17.28 -7.23
#